data_AF-A0A9E5N9N1-F1
#
_entry.id   AF-A0A9E5N9N1-F1
#
_cell.length_a   1.000
_cell.length_b   1.000
_cell.length_c   1.000
_cell.angle_alpha   90.00
_cell.angle_beta   90.00
_cell.angle_gamma   90.00
#
_symmetry.space_group_name_H-M   'P 1'
#
loop_
_entity.id
_entity.type
_entity.pdbx_description
1 polymer ?
#
loop_
_entity_poly.entity_id
_entity_poly.type
_entity_poly.pdbx_seq_one_letter_code
_entity_poly.pdbx_strand_id
1 'polypeptide(L)'
;AILPAIKRLGVPIIAICGNPDSELGRRADVVLDISVEREACPLNIAPTASTTAMLAMADALAIVVMQARRFTEDDFQRLHPAG
;
A
#
# COMPACT_ATOMS: atom_id res chain seq x y z
N ALA A 1 1.20 18.49 -3.96
CA ALA A 1 2.26 19.21 -3.21
C ALA A 1 3.33 18.28 -2.61
N ILE A 2 2.99 17.08 -2.11
CA ILE A 2 3.95 16.22 -1.37
C ILE A 2 4.97 15.48 -2.27
N LEU A 3 4.56 15.00 -3.45
CA LEU A 3 5.43 14.18 -4.33
C LEU A 3 6.75 14.89 -4.76
N PRO A 4 6.75 16.17 -5.18
CA PRO A 4 8.00 16.87 -5.49
C PRO A 4 8.91 17.07 -4.27
N ALA A 5 8.36 17.14 -3.05
CA ALA A 5 9.16 17.21 -1.83
C ALA A 5 9.85 15.87 -1.55
N ILE A 6 9.12 14.76 -1.63
CA ILE A 6 9.67 13.41 -1.45
C ILE A 6 10.74 13.10 -2.50
N LYS A 7 10.50 13.45 -3.77
CA LYS A 7 11.50 13.25 -4.83
C LYS A 7 12.82 13.98 -4.59
N ARG A 8 12.77 15.18 -3.99
CA ARG A 8 14.00 15.93 -3.63
C ARG A 8 14.81 15.25 -2.52
N LEU A 9 14.18 14.40 -1.71
CA LEU A 9 14.88 13.61 -0.68
C LEU A 9 15.61 12.39 -1.28
N GLY A 10 15.38 12.06 -2.56
CA GLY A 10 16.03 10.93 -3.22
C GLY A 10 15.63 9.56 -2.66
N VAL A 11 14.50 9.47 -1.96
CA VAL A 11 13.97 8.21 -1.41
C VAL A 11 13.09 7.50 -2.44
N PRO A 12 13.15 6.15 -2.52
CA PRO A 12 12.25 5.38 -3.38
C PRO A 12 10.78 5.58 -2.99
N ILE A 13 9.90 5.64 -3.99
CA ILE A 13 8.46 5.81 -3.84
C ILE A 13 7.77 4.55 -4.36
N ILE A 14 7.02 3.89 -3.48
CA ILE A 14 6.06 2.84 -3.85
C ILE A 14 4.67 3.47 -3.81
N ALA A 15 3.94 3.41 -4.93
CA ALA A 15 2.55 3.84 -4.99
C ALA A 15 1.62 2.63 -4.88
N ILE A 16 0.57 2.73 -4.05
CA ILE A 16 -0.56 1.81 -4.05
C ILE A 16 -1.76 2.59 -4.58
N CYS A 17 -2.21 2.31 -5.80
CA CYS A 17 -3.28 3.08 -6.43
C CYS A 17 -4.05 2.25 -7.47
N GLY A 18 -5.31 2.63 -7.71
CA GLY A 18 -6.16 1.99 -8.73
C GLY A 18 -6.00 2.56 -10.14
N ASN A 19 -5.03 3.47 -10.36
CA ASN A 19 -4.70 3.99 -11.69
C ASN A 19 -3.17 4.18 -11.80
N PRO A 20 -2.45 3.20 -12.40
CA PRO A 20 -1.00 3.27 -12.62
C PRO A 20 -0.57 4.47 -13.48
N ASP A 21 -1.44 4.95 -14.38
CA ASP A 21 -1.20 6.11 -15.22
C ASP A 21 -1.57 7.44 -14.55
N SER A 22 -1.90 7.44 -13.26
CA SER A 22 -2.09 8.69 -12.51
C SER A 22 -0.79 9.47 -12.36
N GLU A 23 -0.87 10.74 -11.92
CA GLU A 23 0.34 11.50 -11.58
C GLU A 23 1.17 10.80 -10.49
N LEU A 24 0.50 10.15 -9.53
CA LEU A 24 1.15 9.35 -8.49
C LEU A 24 1.89 8.15 -9.09
N GLY A 25 1.21 7.35 -9.91
CA GLY A 25 1.79 6.13 -10.49
C GLY A 25 2.98 6.43 -11.41
N ARG A 26 2.86 7.41 -12.31
CA ARG A 26 3.97 7.85 -13.18
C ARG A 26 5.17 8.43 -12.44
N ARG A 27 4.98 8.90 -11.20
CA ARG A 27 6.06 9.49 -10.40
C ARG A 27 6.67 8.49 -9.41
N ALA A 28 6.07 7.32 -9.20
CA ALA A 28 6.58 6.28 -8.32
C ALA A 28 7.65 5.43 -9.02
N ASP A 29 8.51 4.79 -8.23
CA ASP A 29 9.51 3.84 -8.71
C ASP A 29 8.90 2.43 -8.89
N VAL A 30 7.90 2.12 -8.06
CA VAL A 30 7.11 0.88 -8.13
C VAL A 30 5.63 1.23 -7.93
N VAL A 31 4.76 0.60 -8.71
CA VAL A 31 3.31 0.71 -8.55
C VAL A 31 2.74 -0.65 -8.17
N LEU A 32 1.99 -0.69 -7.07
CA LEU A 32 1.12 -1.78 -6.69
C LEU A 32 -0.30 -1.41 -7.12
N ASP A 33 -0.73 -1.99 -8.24
CA ASP A 33 -2.05 -1.76 -8.80
C ASP A 33 -3.12 -2.44 -7.94
N ILE A 34 -4.07 -1.65 -7.45
CA ILE A 34 -5.25 -2.11 -6.68
C ILE A 34 -6.55 -1.71 -7.37
N SER A 35 -6.52 -1.58 -8.70
CA SER A 35 -7.71 -1.28 -9.50
C SER A 35 -8.79 -2.34 -9.27
N VAL A 36 -10.03 -1.86 -9.20
CA VAL A 36 -11.23 -2.69 -9.11
C VAL A 36 -12.14 -2.32 -10.27
N GLU A 37 -12.83 -3.32 -10.83
CA GLU A 37 -13.76 -3.09 -11.94
C GLU A 37 -14.92 -2.19 -11.51
N ARG A 38 -15.41 -2.38 -10.28
CA ARG A 38 -16.55 -1.64 -9.73
C ARG A 38 -16.54 -1.64 -8.20
N GLU A 39 -17.05 -0.58 -7.61
CA GLU A 39 -17.43 -0.53 -6.20
C GLU A 39 -18.73 -1.29 -5.93
N ALA A 40 -18.88 -1.80 -4.71
CA ALA A 40 -20.12 -2.46 -4.27
C ALA A 40 -21.28 -1.45 -4.11
N CYS A 41 -20.97 -0.17 -3.94
CA CYS A 41 -21.96 0.90 -3.90
C CYS A 41 -22.74 1.00 -5.23
N PRO A 42 -24.08 1.07 -5.23
CA PRO A 42 -24.88 1.15 -6.46
C PRO A 42 -24.48 2.32 -7.38
N LEU A 43 -24.10 3.45 -6.78
CA LEU A 43 -23.67 4.67 -7.47
C LEU A 43 -22.21 4.64 -7.94
N ASN A 44 -21.44 3.62 -7.56
CA ASN A 44 -20.03 3.46 -7.91
C ASN A 44 -19.11 4.62 -7.45
N ILE A 45 -19.46 5.31 -6.36
CA ILE A 45 -18.70 6.46 -5.84
C ILE A 45 -18.09 6.21 -4.46
N ALA A 46 -18.71 5.35 -3.66
CA ALA A 46 -18.25 5.10 -2.30
C ALA A 46 -17.16 4.01 -2.33
N PRO A 47 -15.97 4.28 -1.77
CA PRO A 47 -14.92 3.28 -1.69
C PRO A 47 -15.36 2.09 -0.83
N THR A 48 -15.38 0.90 -1.43
CA THR A 48 -15.83 -0.34 -0.80
C THR A 48 -14.95 -1.50 -1.24
N ALA A 49 -14.98 -1.81 -2.54
CA ALA A 49 -14.11 -2.81 -3.14
C ALA A 49 -12.67 -2.27 -3.18
N SER A 50 -12.47 -1.00 -3.55
CA SER A 50 -11.13 -0.41 -3.62
C SER A 50 -10.43 -0.32 -2.26
N THR A 51 -11.15 0.02 -1.19
CA THR A 51 -10.57 0.06 0.16
C THR A 51 -10.28 -1.34 0.70
N THR A 52 -11.13 -2.32 0.38
CA THR A 52 -10.87 -3.74 0.69
C THR A 52 -9.63 -4.26 -0.06
N ALA A 53 -9.51 -3.94 -1.35
CA ALA A 53 -8.33 -4.29 -2.15
C ALA A 53 -7.05 -3.64 -1.60
N MET A 54 -7.14 -2.37 -1.18
CA MET A 54 -6.02 -1.67 -0.53
C MET A 54 -5.61 -2.35 0.78
N LEU A 55 -6.57 -2.72 1.63
CA LEU A 55 -6.30 -3.43 2.89
C LEU A 55 -5.62 -4.78 2.63
N ALA A 56 -6.18 -5.59 1.73
CA ALA A 56 -5.60 -6.90 1.39
C ALA A 56 -4.18 -6.78 0.80
N MET A 57 -3.93 -5.78 -0.06
CA MET A 57 -2.59 -5.49 -0.60
C MET A 57 -1.62 -5.10 0.51
N ALA A 58 -2.05 -4.27 1.47
CA ALA A 58 -1.21 -3.85 2.60
C ALA A 58 -0.84 -5.02 3.51
N ASP A 59 -1.80 -5.90 3.82
CA ASP A 59 -1.56 -7.11 4.61
C ASP A 59 -0.58 -8.06 3.90
N ALA A 60 -0.78 -8.30 2.61
CA ALA A 60 0.11 -9.12 1.80
C ALA A 60 1.54 -8.55 1.79
N LEU A 61 1.67 -7.23 1.60
CA LEU A 61 2.97 -6.55 1.63
C LEU A 61 3.63 -6.69 3.00
N ALA A 62 2.90 -6.49 4.10
CA ALA A 62 3.42 -6.64 5.45
C ALA A 62 3.94 -8.06 5.69
N ILE A 63 3.16 -9.10 5.34
CA ILE A 63 3.55 -10.51 5.50
C ILE A 63 4.80 -10.83 4.68
N VAL A 64 4.86 -10.39 3.42
CA VAL A 64 6.03 -10.64 2.56
C VAL A 64 7.26 -9.93 3.11
N VAL A 65 7.13 -8.71 3.63
CA VAL A 65 8.24 -7.99 4.26
C VAL A 65 8.70 -8.69 5.54
N MET A 66 7.78 -9.18 6.37
CA MET A 66 8.11 -9.95 7.57
C MET A 66 8.90 -11.22 7.20
N GLN A 67 8.45 -11.97 6.21
CA GLN A 67 9.14 -13.16 5.71
C GLN A 67 10.53 -12.82 5.16
N ALA A 68 10.63 -11.78 4.32
CA ALA A 68 11.90 -11.34 3.73
C ALA A 68 12.90 -10.88 4.79
N ARG A 69 12.43 -10.29 5.89
CA ARG A 69 13.25 -9.87 7.04
C ARG A 69 13.48 -10.98 8.06
N ARG A 70 12.91 -12.18 7.87
CA ARG A 70 12.93 -13.30 8.83
C ARG A 70 12.43 -12.87 10.21
N PHE A 71 11.38 -12.05 10.23
CA PHE A 71 10.76 -11.56 11.45
C PHE A 71 10.28 -12.72 12.31
N THR A 72 10.66 -12.73 13.59
CA THR A 72 10.43 -13.84 14.51
C THR A 72 9.34 -13.52 15.52
N GLU A 73 8.89 -14.54 16.25
CA GLU A 73 7.98 -14.38 17.39
C GLU A 73 8.60 -13.55 18.53
N ASP A 74 9.92 -13.68 18.77
CA ASP A 74 10.64 -12.84 19.74
C ASP A 74 10.61 -11.35 19.34
N ASP A 75 10.83 -11.06 18.05
CA ASP A 75 10.71 -9.70 17.52
C ASP A 75 9.29 -9.15 17.73
N PHE A 76 8.26 -9.99 17.58
CA PHE A 76 6.87 -9.61 17.83
C PHE A 76 6.63 -9.23 19.29
N GLN A 77 7.07 -10.08 20.23
CA GLN A 77 6.92 -9.85 21.67
C GLN A 77 7.64 -8.59 22.14
N ARG A 78 8.82 -8.30 21.60
CA ARG A 78 9.58 -7.08 21.91
C ARG A 78 8.84 -5.80 21.49
N LEU A 79 8.05 -5.86 20.41
CA LEU A 79 7.27 -4.73 19.90
C LEU A 79 5.86 -4.65 20.50
N HIS A 80 5.32 -5.76 21.02
CA HIS A 80 3.98 -5.86 21.61
C HIS A 80 4.03 -6.56 22.98
N PRO A 81 4.74 -5.99 23.98
CA PRO A 81 5.02 -6.69 25.24
C PRO A 81 3.79 -6.92 26.14
N ALA A 82 2.65 -6.29 25.84
CA ALA A 82 1.45 -6.31 26.70
C ALA A 82 0.25 -7.07 26.09
N GLY A 83 0.39 -7.62 24.88
CA GLY A 83 -0.75 -8.06 24.06
C GLY A 83 -1.32 -6.91 23.26
#